data_AF-A0A124FF36-F1
#
_entry.id   AF-A0A124FF36-F1
#
_cell.length_a   1.000
_cell.length_b   1.000
_cell.length_c   1.000
_cell.angle_alpha   90.00
_cell.angle_beta   90.00
_cell.angle_gamma   90.00
#
_symmetry.space_group_name_H-M   'P 1'
#
loop_
_entity.id
_entity.type
_entity.pdbx_description
1 polymer ?
#
loop_
_entity_poly.entity_id
_entity_poly.type
_entity_poly.pdbx_seq_one_letter_code
_entity_poly.pdbx_strand_id
1 'polypeptide(L)'
;MKNSKRNWRRKSLKLVIKPKKGFGKIEVEIPQELLEKIAELSEHYRVPEEKILEIAISENFKEPKGDLKALENSVEELKKKVGILEKEWAPLRYKAYGVSEDNKLLAIELSGLLAENSQLKRFLRKKIDKNLELRKLIQYYLR
;
A
#
# COMPACT_ATOMS: atom_id res chain seq x y z
N MET A 1 11.29 58.98 -9.55
CA MET A 1 10.60 57.67 -9.46
C MET A 1 11.24 56.87 -8.33
N LYS A 2 10.44 56.42 -7.37
CA LYS A 2 10.88 55.91 -6.07
C LYS A 2 11.47 54.49 -6.17
N ASN A 3 12.69 54.34 -5.64
CA ASN A 3 13.36 53.07 -5.35
C ASN A 3 12.48 52.18 -4.46
N SER A 4 12.09 51.01 -4.96
CA SER A 4 11.46 49.96 -4.15
C SER A 4 12.54 49.01 -3.63
N LYS A 5 13.00 49.29 -2.40
CA LYS A 5 13.84 48.37 -1.62
C LYS A 5 13.01 47.14 -1.28
N ARG A 6 13.29 46.00 -1.91
CA ARG A 6 12.70 44.69 -1.55
C ARG A 6 13.26 44.26 -0.20
N ASN A 7 12.39 44.30 0.80
CA ASN A 7 12.66 44.08 2.21
C ASN A 7 12.83 42.57 2.47
N TRP A 8 14.07 42.10 2.63
CA TRP A 8 14.37 40.73 3.08
C TRP A 8 14.22 40.67 4.61
N ARG A 9 12.98 40.55 5.10
CA ARG A 9 12.74 40.19 6.50
C ARG A 9 13.08 38.71 6.68
N ARG A 10 14.24 38.43 7.31
CA ARG A 10 14.57 37.13 7.90
C ARG A 10 13.41 36.72 8.81
N LYS A 11 12.67 35.67 8.44
CA LYS A 11 11.67 35.04 9.29
C LYS A 11 12.40 33.99 10.14
N SER A 12 12.67 34.33 11.40
CA SER A 12 12.96 33.34 12.45
C SER A 12 11.62 32.91 13.08
N LEU A 13 11.49 31.65 13.44
CA LEU A 13 10.32 31.13 14.14
C LEU A 13 10.68 30.98 15.61
N LYS A 14 9.84 31.55 16.49
CA LYS A 14 10.05 31.50 17.94
C LYS A 14 9.42 30.24 18.51
N LEU A 15 10.25 29.32 18.97
CA LEU A 15 9.81 28.15 19.71
C LEU A 15 9.74 28.52 21.21
N VAL A 16 8.56 28.40 21.83
CA VAL A 16 8.36 28.70 23.25
C VAL A 16 8.24 27.39 24.02
N ILE A 17 9.31 27.00 24.72
CA ILE A 17 9.31 25.81 25.58
C ILE A 17 8.92 26.23 27.01
N LYS A 18 7.86 25.63 27.55
CA LYS A 18 7.43 25.82 28.95
C LYS A 18 7.71 24.56 29.77
N PRO A 19 8.80 24.53 30.56
CA PRO A 19 9.07 23.38 31.41
C PRO A 19 8.15 23.37 32.65
N LYS A 20 7.86 22.16 33.16
CA LYS A 20 6.93 21.95 34.30
C LYS A 20 7.51 22.35 35.66
N LYS A 21 8.83 22.47 35.81
CA LYS A 21 9.53 22.98 37.01
C LYS A 21 10.85 23.67 36.64
N GLY A 22 11.18 24.76 37.33
CA GLY A 22 12.55 25.27 37.49
C GLY A 22 13.04 26.35 36.52
N PHE A 23 12.60 26.37 35.25
CA PHE A 23 13.04 27.39 34.28
C PHE A 23 11.86 28.17 33.72
N GLY A 24 11.99 29.50 33.65
CA GLY A 24 11.02 30.36 32.94
C GLY A 24 10.93 30.00 31.47
N LYS A 25 9.90 30.51 30.77
CA LYS A 25 9.69 30.31 29.33
C LYS A 25 11.01 30.43 28.56
N ILE A 26 11.41 29.38 27.85
CA ILE A 26 12.60 29.40 26.99
C ILE A 26 12.11 29.75 25.59
N GLU A 27 12.45 30.95 25.12
CA GLU A 27 12.23 31.36 23.74
C GLU A 27 13.49 31.09 22.93
N VAL A 28 13.41 30.18 21.96
CA VAL A 28 14.53 29.88 21.04
C VAL A 28 14.14 30.33 19.64
N GLU A 29 15.00 31.12 19.01
CA GLU A 29 14.86 31.44 17.60
C GLU A 29 15.54 30.38 16.76
N ILE A 30 14.75 29.63 15.99
CA ILE A 30 15.26 28.60 15.09
C ILE A 30 15.42 29.22 13.69
N PRO A 31 16.61 29.15 13.08
CA PRO A 31 16.84 29.51 11.69
C PRO A 31 15.91 28.75 10.73
N GLN A 32 15.41 29.42 9.70
CA GLN A 32 14.53 28.83 8.68
C GLN A 32 15.13 27.57 8.03
N GLU A 33 16.44 27.58 7.78
CA GLU A 33 17.18 26.44 7.20
C GLU A 33 17.10 25.16 8.05
N LEU A 34 17.00 25.30 9.38
CA LEU A 34 16.86 24.16 10.28
C LEU A 34 15.41 23.65 10.31
N LEU A 35 14.43 24.54 10.18
CA LEU A 35 13.02 24.16 10.08
C LEU A 35 12.73 23.37 8.80
N GLU A 36 13.31 23.80 7.68
CA GLU A 36 13.22 23.08 6.41
C GLU A 36 13.79 21.67 6.54
N LYS A 37 14.97 21.53 7.16
CA LYS A 37 15.56 20.21 7.43
C LYS A 37 14.72 19.34 8.38
N ILE A 38 14.11 19.93 9.41
CA ILE A 38 13.24 19.21 10.34
C ILE A 38 11.99 18.71 9.61
N ALA A 39 11.40 19.53 8.73
CA ALA A 39 10.27 19.14 7.90
C ALA A 39 10.62 18.02 6.92
N GLU A 40 11.77 18.10 6.26
CA GLU A 40 12.28 17.05 5.37
C GLU A 40 12.46 15.71 6.12
N LEU A 41 13.06 15.75 7.31
CA LEU A 41 13.23 14.56 8.16
C LEU A 41 11.89 14.01 8.67
N SER A 42 10.95 14.89 9.00
CA SER A 42 9.59 14.55 9.44
C SER A 42 8.85 13.76 8.37
N GLU A 43 8.93 14.21 7.12
CA GLU A 43 8.32 13.54 5.98
C GLU A 43 9.02 12.21 5.65
N HIS A 44 10.36 12.22 5.59
CA HIS A 44 11.15 11.04 5.25
C HIS A 44 10.96 9.89 6.24
N TYR A 45 10.99 10.19 7.54
CA TYR A 45 10.87 9.18 8.59
C TYR A 45 9.44 8.99 9.11
N ARG A 46 8.48 9.80 8.65
CA ARG A 46 7.09 9.84 9.13
C ARG A 46 6.99 10.02 10.64
N VAL A 47 7.74 10.97 11.17
CA VAL A 47 7.81 11.30 12.60
C VAL A 47 7.44 12.76 12.81
N PRO A 48 6.64 13.14 13.82
CA PRO A 48 6.31 14.54 14.08
C PRO A 48 7.55 15.42 14.28
N GLU A 49 7.52 16.65 13.76
CA GLU A 49 8.61 17.63 13.89
C GLU A 49 9.01 17.87 15.36
N GLU A 50 8.03 17.89 16.27
CA GLU A 50 8.24 18.03 17.71
C GLU A 50 9.14 16.93 18.28
N LYS A 51 9.00 15.70 17.78
CA LYS A 51 9.77 14.54 18.23
C LYS A 51 11.18 14.56 17.63
N ILE A 52 11.36 15.12 16.44
CA ILE A 52 12.69 15.35 15.86
C ILE A 52 13.44 16.40 16.67
N LEU A 53 12.77 17.50 17.04
CA LEU A 53 13.30 18.53 17.93
C LEU A 53 13.65 17.95 19.31
N GLU A 54 12.77 17.13 19.89
CA GLU A 54 13.02 16.46 21.16
C GLU A 54 14.27 15.59 21.10
N ILE A 55 14.43 14.77 20.05
CA ILE A 55 15.61 13.90 19.86
C ILE A 55 16.88 14.74 19.67
N ALA A 56 16.80 15.81 18.87
CA ALA A 56 17.93 16.69 18.60
C ALA A 56 18.40 17.44 19.87
N ILE A 57 17.46 17.89 20.72
CA ILE A 57 17.76 18.61 21.97
C ILE A 57 18.22 17.65 23.08
N SER A 58 17.65 16.44 23.14
CA SER A 58 17.98 15.46 24.18
C SER A 58 19.27 14.68 23.92
N GLU A 59 19.89 14.87 22.76
CA GLU A 59 21.05 14.08 22.27
C GLU A 59 20.83 12.56 22.35
N ASN A 60 19.58 12.13 22.44
CA ASN A 60 19.21 10.75 22.76
C ASN A 60 19.14 9.92 21.46
N PHE A 61 20.22 9.97 20.69
CA PHE A 61 20.41 9.15 19.51
C PHE A 61 20.66 7.73 19.97
N LYS A 62 19.69 6.83 19.73
CA LYS A 62 19.92 5.40 19.94
C LYS A 62 21.01 4.94 18.97
N GLU A 63 22.13 4.47 19.51
CA GLU A 63 23.09 3.74 18.70
C GLU A 63 22.39 2.53 18.08
N PRO A 64 22.52 2.33 16.76
CA PRO A 64 21.90 1.19 16.11
C PRO A 64 22.50 -0.09 16.66
N LYS A 65 21.63 -0.98 17.17
CA LYS A 65 22.04 -2.32 17.58
C LYS A 65 22.23 -3.17 16.32
N GLY A 66 23.48 -3.31 15.88
CA GLY A 66 23.88 -4.18 14.78
C GLY A 66 24.30 -3.46 13.50
N ASP A 67 24.68 -4.26 12.50
CA ASP A 67 25.16 -3.77 11.21
C ASP A 67 23.96 -3.39 10.31
N LEU A 68 23.53 -2.12 10.41
CA LEU A 68 22.48 -1.54 9.55
C LEU A 68 22.77 -1.76 8.06
N LYS A 69 24.03 -1.68 7.65
CA LYS A 69 24.41 -1.79 6.24
C LYS A 69 24.22 -3.22 5.72
N ALA A 70 24.56 -4.21 6.54
CA ALA A 70 24.25 -5.61 6.23
C ALA A 70 22.75 -5.85 6.12
N LEU A 71 21.95 -5.24 7.01
CA LEU A 71 20.49 -5.35 6.97
C LEU A 71 19.90 -4.72 5.71
N GLU A 72 20.31 -3.50 5.36
CA GLU A 72 19.87 -2.82 4.13
C GLU A 72 20.20 -3.64 2.88
N ASN A 73 21.41 -4.20 2.80
CA ASN A 73 21.81 -5.07 1.70
C ASN A 73 20.93 -6.33 1.61
N SER A 74 20.63 -6.96 2.75
CA SER A 74 19.78 -8.15 2.79
C SER A 74 18.34 -7.87 2.32
N VAL A 75 17.80 -6.70 2.69
CA VAL A 75 16.48 -6.24 2.25
C VAL A 75 16.49 -6.00 0.75
N GLU A 76 17.54 -5.40 0.22
CA GLU A 76 17.66 -5.13 -1.21
C GLU A 76 17.80 -6.42 -2.04
N GLU A 77 18.53 -7.42 -1.55
CA GLU A 77 18.56 -8.76 -2.16
C GLU A 77 17.19 -9.45 -2.13
N LEU A 78 16.47 -9.35 -1.02
CA LEU A 78 15.13 -9.91 -0.89
C LEU A 78 14.15 -9.27 -1.88
N LYS A 79 14.18 -7.94 -2.04
CA LYS A 79 13.35 -7.24 -3.03
C LYS A 79 13.61 -7.76 -4.45
N LYS A 80 14.89 -7.97 -4.81
CA LYS A 80 15.26 -8.53 -6.13
C LYS A 80 14.70 -9.94 -6.32
N LYS A 81 14.84 -10.81 -5.31
CA LYS A 81 14.32 -12.19 -5.36
C LYS A 81 12.79 -12.20 -5.50
N VAL A 82 12.09 -11.34 -4.75
CA VAL A 82 10.63 -11.18 -4.88
C VAL A 82 10.25 -10.71 -6.28
N GLY A 83 10.94 -9.72 -6.85
CA GLY A 83 10.66 -9.25 -8.21
C GLY A 83 10.85 -10.33 -9.28
N ILE A 84 11.85 -11.21 -9.12
CA ILE A 84 12.04 -12.36 -10.02
C ILE A 84 10.87 -13.34 -9.89
N LEU A 85 10.50 -13.69 -8.66
CA LEU A 85 9.37 -14.59 -8.41
C LEU A 85 8.06 -14.00 -8.97
N GLU A 86 7.76 -12.72 -8.74
CA GLU A 86 6.58 -12.08 -9.30
C GLU A 86 6.54 -12.17 -10.83
N LYS A 87 7.68 -11.98 -11.49
CA LYS A 87 7.78 -12.12 -12.95
C LYS A 87 7.53 -13.54 -13.43
N GLU A 88 8.02 -14.55 -12.71
CA GLU A 88 7.82 -15.97 -13.05
C GLU A 88 6.39 -16.44 -12.79
N TRP A 89 5.77 -15.95 -11.70
CA TRP A 89 4.43 -16.36 -11.28
C TRP A 89 3.31 -15.57 -11.95
N ALA A 90 3.56 -14.35 -12.45
CA ALA A 90 2.56 -13.55 -13.13
C ALA A 90 1.90 -14.28 -14.32
N PRO A 91 2.64 -14.91 -15.26
CA PRO A 91 2.04 -15.67 -16.36
C PRO A 91 1.14 -16.80 -15.88
N LEU A 92 1.54 -17.53 -14.83
CA LEU A 92 0.74 -18.60 -14.22
C LEU A 92 -0.56 -18.05 -13.64
N ARG A 93 -0.49 -16.92 -12.94
CA ARG A 93 -1.66 -16.23 -12.38
C ARG A 93 -2.63 -15.79 -13.48
N TYR A 94 -2.13 -15.18 -14.56
CA TYR A 94 -2.96 -14.77 -15.69
C TYR A 94 -3.61 -15.97 -16.39
N LYS A 95 -2.87 -17.06 -16.63
CA LYS A 95 -3.42 -18.28 -17.23
C LYS A 95 -4.49 -18.93 -16.34
N ALA A 96 -4.22 -19.04 -15.04
CA ALA A 96 -5.17 -19.62 -14.10
C ALA A 96 -6.46 -18.78 -14.02
N TYR A 97 -6.32 -17.45 -14.03
CA TYR A 97 -7.46 -16.55 -14.06
C TYR A 97 -8.29 -16.69 -15.35
N GLY A 98 -7.63 -16.70 -16.52
CA GLY A 98 -8.30 -16.88 -17.81
C GLY A 98 -9.06 -18.20 -17.91
N VAL A 99 -8.42 -19.33 -17.56
CA VAL A 99 -9.10 -20.64 -17.54
C VAL A 99 -10.28 -20.66 -16.56
N SER A 100 -10.17 -19.96 -15.43
CA SER A 100 -11.29 -19.84 -14.49
C SER A 100 -12.46 -19.08 -15.11
N GLU A 101 -12.21 -17.93 -15.75
CA GLU A 101 -13.25 -17.15 -16.44
C GLU A 101 -13.90 -17.93 -17.59
N ASP A 102 -13.10 -18.58 -18.42
CA ASP A 102 -13.59 -19.43 -19.52
C ASP A 102 -14.50 -20.55 -18.99
N ASN A 103 -14.12 -21.20 -17.88
CA ASN A 103 -14.95 -22.22 -17.25
C ASN A 103 -16.25 -21.65 -16.68
N LYS A 104 -16.25 -20.41 -16.17
CA LYS A 104 -17.50 -19.75 -15.74
C LYS A 104 -18.42 -19.51 -16.92
N LEU A 105 -17.90 -19.04 -18.05
CA LEU A 105 -18.67 -18.81 -19.27
C LEU A 105 -19.27 -20.13 -19.80
N LEU A 106 -18.46 -21.19 -19.87
CA LEU A 106 -18.93 -22.52 -20.27
C LEU A 106 -20.03 -23.03 -19.34
N ALA A 107 -19.92 -22.82 -18.03
CA ALA A 107 -20.95 -23.21 -17.08
C ALA A 107 -22.28 -22.47 -17.30
N ILE A 108 -22.23 -21.18 -17.63
CA ILE A 108 -23.42 -20.38 -17.99
C ILE A 108 -24.08 -20.94 -19.24
N GLU A 109 -23.29 -21.16 -20.31
CA GLU A 109 -23.78 -21.67 -21.58
C GLU A 109 -24.42 -23.06 -21.43
N LEU A 110 -23.74 -23.98 -20.75
CA LEU A 110 -24.26 -25.32 -20.46
C LEU A 110 -25.54 -25.27 -19.63
N SER A 111 -25.68 -24.33 -18.69
CA SER A 111 -26.90 -24.14 -17.93
C SER A 111 -28.08 -23.73 -18.83
N GLY A 112 -27.84 -22.82 -19.78
CA GLY A 112 -28.81 -22.43 -20.80
C GLY A 112 -29.24 -23.60 -21.68
N LEU A 113 -28.27 -24.31 -22.26
CA LEU A 113 -28.52 -25.48 -23.12
C LEU A 113 -29.28 -26.59 -22.37
N LEU A 114 -28.97 -26.83 -21.10
CA LEU A 114 -29.70 -27.80 -20.28
C LEU A 114 -31.15 -27.39 -20.04
N ALA A 115 -31.42 -26.09 -19.87
CA ALA A 115 -32.77 -25.57 -19.72
C ALA A 115 -33.57 -25.73 -21.03
N GLU A 116 -33.00 -25.33 -22.17
CA GLU A 116 -33.60 -25.50 -23.50
C GLU A 116 -33.86 -26.98 -23.82
N ASN A 117 -32.88 -27.86 -23.58
CA ASN A 117 -33.05 -29.29 -23.81
C ASN A 117 -34.18 -29.87 -22.93
N SER A 118 -34.27 -29.43 -21.68
CA SER A 118 -35.33 -29.84 -20.76
C SER A 118 -36.71 -29.38 -21.25
N GLN A 119 -36.82 -28.15 -21.77
CA GLN A 119 -38.05 -27.64 -22.37
C GLN A 119 -38.44 -28.43 -23.63
N LEU A 120 -37.49 -28.69 -24.53
CA LEU A 120 -37.71 -29.50 -25.74
C LEU A 120 -38.15 -30.92 -25.40
N LYS A 121 -37.50 -31.56 -24.42
CA LYS A 121 -37.90 -32.90 -23.97
C LYS A 121 -39.32 -32.91 -23.40
N ARG A 122 -39.72 -31.89 -22.63
CA ARG A 122 -41.10 -31.74 -22.16
C ARG A 122 -42.08 -31.62 -23.32
N PHE A 123 -41.77 -30.77 -24.29
CA PHE A 123 -42.60 -30.57 -25.49
C PHE A 123 -42.79 -31.88 -26.27
N LEU A 124 -41.70 -32.64 -26.45
CA LEU A 124 -41.71 -33.94 -27.14
C LEU A 124 -42.17 -35.12 -26.26
N ARG A 125 -42.60 -34.87 -25.01
CA ARG A 125 -42.97 -35.91 -24.02
C ARG A 125 -41.87 -36.98 -23.81
N LYS A 126 -40.61 -36.58 -23.94
CA LYS A 126 -39.43 -37.42 -23.69
C LYS A 126 -38.97 -37.31 -22.24
N LYS A 127 -38.33 -38.37 -21.75
CA LYS A 127 -37.74 -38.40 -20.39
C LYS A 127 -36.64 -37.35 -20.26
N ILE A 128 -36.75 -36.51 -19.23
CA ILE A 128 -35.73 -35.52 -18.88
C ILE A 128 -34.58 -36.22 -18.17
N ASP A 129 -33.37 -36.01 -18.65
CA ASP A 129 -32.17 -36.44 -17.95
C ASP A 129 -31.73 -35.33 -17.00
N LYS A 130 -31.45 -35.70 -15.75
CA LYS A 130 -31.07 -34.76 -14.72
C LYS A 130 -29.57 -34.61 -14.55
N ASN A 131 -28.74 -35.51 -15.10
CA ASN A 131 -27.28 -35.62 -14.88
C ASN A 131 -26.76 -34.78 -13.71
N LEU A 132 -26.81 -35.36 -12.51
CA LEU A 132 -26.51 -34.66 -11.26
C LEU A 132 -25.03 -34.24 -11.17
N GLU A 133 -24.11 -35.01 -11.75
CA GLU A 133 -22.68 -34.69 -11.75
C GLU A 133 -22.41 -33.43 -12.57
N LEU A 134 -22.97 -33.36 -13.78
CA LEU A 134 -22.87 -32.18 -14.63
C LEU A 134 -23.43 -30.93 -13.93
N ARG A 135 -24.57 -31.05 -13.25
CA ARG A 135 -25.17 -29.93 -12.50
C ARG A 135 -24.30 -29.46 -11.33
N LYS A 136 -23.66 -30.39 -10.61
CA LYS A 136 -22.71 -30.04 -9.53
C LYS A 136 -21.50 -29.31 -10.08
N LEU A 137 -20.97 -29.75 -11.23
CA LEU A 137 -19.81 -29.13 -11.88
C LEU A 137 -20.14 -27.71 -12.36
N ILE A 138 -21.29 -27.53 -13.04
CA ILE A 138 -21.79 -26.21 -13.44
C ILE A 138 -21.95 -25.30 -12.22
N GLN A 139 -22.57 -25.80 -11.14
CA GLN A 139 -22.79 -25.00 -9.94
C GLN A 139 -21.48 -24.57 -9.26
N TYR A 140 -20.44 -25.40 -9.31
CA TYR A 140 -19.12 -25.05 -8.78
C TYR A 140 -18.54 -23.81 -9.47
N TYR A 141 -18.63 -23.74 -10.81
CA TYR A 141 -18.10 -22.61 -11.58
C TYR A 141 -19.00 -21.37 -11.60
N LEU A 142 -20.29 -21.51 -11.25
CA LEU A 142 -21.21 -20.38 -11.13
C LEU A 142 -21.16 -19.67 -9.76
N ARG A 143 -20.48 -20.24 -8.76
CA ARG A 143 -20.24 -19.57 -7.47
C ARG A 143 -19.11 -18.53 -7.57
#